data_AF-A0A7Y7NXJ1-F1
#
_entry.id   AF-A0A7Y7NXJ1-F1
#
_cell.length_a   1.000
_cell.length_b   1.000
_cell.length_c   1.000
_cell.angle_alpha   90.00
_cell.angle_beta   90.00
_cell.angle_gamma   90.00
#
_symmetry.space_group_name_H-M   'P 1'
#
loop_
_entity.id
_entity.type
_entity.pdbx_description
1 polymer ?
#
loop_
_entity_poly.entity_id
_entity_poly.type
_entity_poly.pdbx_seq_one_letter_code
_entity_poly.pdbx_strand_id
1 'polypeptide(L)'
;MKTLKRNFGLVAIIILLISSSEFVKGQDKKIMTRDVSGATNLIVNGNTTIYLTQGNEDVLTIEGDSSALKGITTKVSDGTLNLTVKGGKALASKLTLSLKNYNKIVTSGATSIKTVGKITSNDLKIVSSGASDIDMEINAENLKVVASGASDIKLIGVAKEAYYNLSGASNLKANDLATDKAKVICSGASDAKVNVETELFTNTSGAGNYSQKGKALPKELGNISVKIDGVDSLNFSINENGCSDTTKHKQHKDKPEIYWGGFSMGINGFLSKDNKFDLPAGYSFMNLDYSRSFVFNINILEKNFSLVKNHLNVVTGLGFEFNNYRFDNNYKLLPDTNMLVATLDTTVKFTKNTLNTTYLNVPLLLQFDTKKDKHGRTFHVSAGVVGGLRLGSHTKQKYEVDGDTKKSKTKDDFNLSTLRYSAMARIGYGKLDLFATYGINEMFKTGSGPQFHPFTVGVTLVGF
;
A
#
# COMPACT_ATOMS: atom_id res chain seq x y z
N MET A 1 72.33 -4.41 21.91
CA MET A 1 71.69 -5.53 22.65
C MET A 1 70.64 -4.95 23.59
N LYS A 2 69.39 -5.44 23.50
CA LYS A 2 68.26 -5.27 24.44
C LYS A 2 67.67 -3.85 24.58
N THR A 3 66.37 -3.59 24.66
CA THR A 3 65.11 -4.27 24.32
C THR A 3 64.02 -3.21 24.53
N LEU A 4 62.99 -3.24 23.68
CA LEU A 4 61.58 -2.91 23.94
C LEU A 4 61.19 -2.33 25.32
N LYS A 5 60.42 -1.24 25.32
CA LYS A 5 59.11 -1.20 26.00
C LYS A 5 58.19 -0.10 25.45
N ARG A 6 56.99 -0.56 25.15
CA ARG A 6 55.78 0.05 24.62
C ARG A 6 55.09 0.87 25.72
N ASN A 7 54.63 2.09 25.44
CA ASN A 7 53.59 2.75 26.24
C ASN A 7 52.50 3.31 25.33
N PHE A 8 51.32 2.71 25.49
CA PHE A 8 50.02 3.10 24.96
C PHE A 8 49.44 4.23 25.82
N GLY A 9 48.64 5.09 25.19
CA GLY A 9 47.53 5.77 25.85
C GLY A 9 47.73 7.26 26.09
N LEU A 10 47.07 8.08 25.27
CA LEU A 10 46.30 9.21 25.80
C LEU A 10 45.25 9.60 24.74
N VAL A 11 44.02 9.12 24.95
CA VAL A 11 42.82 9.64 24.29
C VAL A 11 42.48 10.94 24.99
N ALA A 12 42.62 12.06 24.29
CA ALA A 12 42.26 13.37 24.81
C ALA A 12 40.73 13.54 24.79
N ILE A 13 40.15 13.52 25.99
CA ILE A 13 38.79 13.97 26.28
C ILE A 13 38.80 15.50 26.18
N ILE A 14 38.09 16.05 25.19
CA ILE A 14 37.78 17.48 25.12
C ILE A 14 36.32 17.65 25.56
N ILE A 15 36.13 17.92 26.85
CA ILE A 15 34.92 18.54 27.40
C ILE A 15 35.28 20.00 27.60
N LEU A 16 34.77 20.90 26.75
CA LEU A 16 34.87 22.34 26.97
C LEU A 16 33.49 22.91 27.28
N LEU A 17 33.44 23.58 28.43
CA LEU A 17 32.32 24.36 28.95
C LEU A 17 31.94 25.50 28.00
N ILE A 18 30.63 25.73 27.84
CA ILE A 18 30.09 27.06 27.54
C ILE A 18 29.00 27.32 28.59
N SER A 19 29.31 28.24 29.51
CA SER A 19 28.37 28.80 30.48
C SER A 19 27.77 30.12 29.95
N SER A 20 26.44 30.15 29.95
CA SER A 20 25.53 31.28 30.18
C SER A 20 25.62 32.56 29.33
N SER A 21 24.58 32.75 28.49
CA SER A 21 23.92 34.04 28.27
C SER A 21 22.41 33.80 28.10
N GLU A 22 21.60 34.69 28.69
CA GLU A 22 20.19 34.50 29.07
C GLU A 22 19.16 34.54 27.91
N PHE A 23 18.09 33.77 28.12
CA PHE A 23 16.70 33.97 27.69
C PHE A 23 16.41 34.42 26.25
N VAL A 24 16.33 33.42 25.37
CA VAL A 24 15.24 33.32 24.39
C VAL A 24 14.51 32.02 24.72
N LYS A 25 13.18 32.07 24.89
CA LYS A 25 12.33 30.90 25.19
C LYS A 25 12.21 30.02 23.93
N GLY A 26 13.31 29.40 23.50
CA GLY A 26 13.37 28.39 22.45
C GLY A 26 13.58 27.01 23.10
N GLN A 27 12.91 25.98 22.61
CA GLN A 27 13.04 24.62 23.15
C GLN A 27 14.51 24.16 23.12
N ASP A 28 15.08 23.82 24.28
CA ASP A 28 16.44 23.26 24.39
C ASP A 28 16.57 21.98 23.54
N LYS A 29 17.29 22.08 22.42
CA LYS A 29 17.68 20.91 21.61
C LYS A 29 18.78 20.16 22.35
N LYS A 30 18.53 18.89 22.72
CA LYS A 30 19.52 17.99 23.30
C LYS A 30 20.07 17.05 22.24
N ILE A 31 21.38 16.78 22.32
CA ILE A 31 22.05 15.77 21.50
C ILE A 31 22.33 14.56 22.39
N MET A 32 21.91 13.38 21.95
CA MET A 32 22.16 12.10 22.61
C MET A 32 22.84 11.16 21.61
N THR A 33 23.92 10.51 22.03
CA THR A 33 24.55 9.43 21.27
C THR A 33 24.20 8.08 21.88
N ARG A 34 24.06 7.06 21.03
CA ARG A 34 23.87 5.67 21.44
C ARG A 34 24.90 4.82 20.71
N ASP A 35 25.64 4.03 21.47
CA ASP A 35 26.53 3.01 20.94
C ASP A 35 25.69 1.92 20.29
N VAL A 36 25.99 1.62 19.02
CA VAL A 36 25.34 0.56 18.24
C VAL A 36 26.39 -0.38 17.64
N SER A 37 27.53 -0.51 18.32
CA SER A 37 28.67 -1.35 17.94
C SER A 37 28.26 -2.75 17.45
N GLY A 38 28.82 -3.12 16.31
CA GLY A 38 28.58 -4.42 15.66
C GLY A 38 27.32 -4.47 14.79
N ALA A 39 26.51 -3.40 14.74
CA ALA A 39 25.40 -3.34 13.80
C ALA A 39 25.89 -3.20 12.35
N THR A 40 25.38 -4.06 11.48
CA THR A 40 25.53 -3.98 10.01
C THR A 40 24.18 -3.96 9.30
N ASN A 41 23.10 -4.25 10.05
CA ASN A 41 21.74 -4.22 9.58
C ASN A 41 20.93 -3.16 10.36
N LEU A 42 20.00 -2.50 9.68
CA LEU A 42 19.10 -1.51 10.25
C LEU A 42 17.65 -1.95 10.02
N ILE A 43 16.84 -1.92 11.08
CA ILE A 43 15.38 -2.00 11.01
C ILE A 43 14.80 -0.72 11.62
N VAL A 44 14.05 0.04 10.83
CA VAL A 44 13.38 1.28 11.26
C VAL A 44 11.87 1.06 11.27
N ASN A 45 11.24 1.29 12.42
CA ASN A 45 9.79 1.23 12.58
C ASN A 45 9.28 2.56 13.14
N GLY A 46 8.30 3.19 12.47
CA GLY A 46 7.60 4.37 13.00
C GLY A 46 7.34 5.46 11.97
N ASN A 47 7.23 6.71 12.45
CA ASN A 47 7.12 7.91 11.63
C ASN A 47 8.35 8.79 11.85
N THR A 48 9.35 8.71 10.97
CA THR A 48 10.63 9.40 11.19
C THR A 48 11.46 9.58 9.93
N THR A 49 12.41 10.51 9.98
CA THR A 49 13.48 10.66 8.98
C THR A 49 14.82 10.28 9.61
N ILE A 50 15.60 9.45 8.93
CA ILE A 50 16.96 9.06 9.36
C ILE A 50 17.98 9.32 8.26
N TYR A 51 19.10 9.89 8.66
CA TYR A 51 20.28 10.13 7.83
C TYR A 51 21.30 9.01 8.07
N LEU A 52 21.76 8.37 7.02
CA LEU A 52 22.76 7.29 7.06
C LEU A 52 24.10 7.83 6.57
N THR A 53 25.16 7.58 7.32
CA THR A 53 26.54 7.88 6.93
C THR A 53 27.39 6.64 7.05
N GLN A 54 28.35 6.43 6.16
CA GLN A 54 29.36 5.40 6.38
C GLN A 54 30.61 6.04 6.99
N GLY A 55 31.06 5.48 8.11
CA GLY A 55 32.17 6.04 8.88
C GLY A 55 32.98 4.96 9.60
N ASN A 56 33.89 5.38 10.47
CA ASN A 56 34.76 4.46 11.22
C ASN A 56 34.16 3.99 12.56
N GLU A 57 32.96 4.49 12.90
CA GLU A 57 32.28 4.22 14.16
C GLU A 57 30.82 3.84 13.92
N ASP A 58 30.33 2.93 14.77
CA ASP A 58 28.96 2.45 14.79
C ASP A 58 28.18 3.23 15.87
N VAL A 59 27.61 4.37 15.49
CA VAL A 59 26.99 5.31 16.42
C VAL A 59 25.66 5.84 15.88
N LEU A 60 24.65 5.90 16.74
CA LEU A 60 23.40 6.62 16.47
C LEU A 60 23.39 7.94 17.24
N THR A 61 23.23 9.04 16.53
CA THR A 61 23.07 10.39 17.09
C THR A 61 21.63 10.85 16.94
N ILE A 62 21.05 11.32 18.04
CA ILE A 62 19.66 11.77 18.16
C ILE A 62 19.67 13.23 18.62
N GLU A 63 19.15 14.13 17.80
CA GLU A 63 18.93 15.54 18.14
C GLU A 63 17.43 15.78 18.37
N GLY A 64 17.05 16.27 19.55
CA GLY A 64 15.65 16.56 19.88
C GLY A 64 15.44 17.01 21.32
N ASP A 65 14.19 17.33 21.67
CA ASP A 65 13.83 17.66 23.05
C ASP A 65 13.76 16.41 23.95
N SER A 66 13.60 16.61 25.26
CA SER A 66 13.55 15.49 26.23
C SER A 66 12.35 14.55 26.04
N SER A 67 11.28 15.01 25.39
CA SER A 67 10.09 14.19 25.09
C SER A 67 10.31 13.31 23.86
N ALA A 68 11.01 13.83 22.85
CA ALA A 68 11.42 13.09 21.66
C ALA A 68 12.33 11.91 22.00
N LEU A 69 13.28 12.12 22.91
CA LEU A 69 14.21 11.08 23.36
C LEU A 69 13.51 9.89 24.02
N LYS A 70 12.41 10.12 24.76
CA LYS A 70 11.60 9.05 25.40
C LYS A 70 10.83 8.20 24.39
N GLY A 71 10.52 8.75 23.22
CA GLY A 71 9.80 8.05 22.15
C GLY A 71 10.66 7.10 21.31
N ILE A 72 11.99 7.14 21.46
CA ILE A 72 12.94 6.40 20.62
C ILE A 72 13.54 5.23 21.40
N THR A 73 13.26 4.01 20.94
CA THR A 73 13.84 2.77 21.46
C THR A 73 14.84 2.20 20.48
N THR A 74 16.02 1.80 20.95
CA THR A 74 17.08 1.17 20.16
C THR A 74 17.54 -0.12 20.81
N LYS A 75 17.67 -1.19 20.04
CA LYS A 75 18.24 -2.46 20.49
C LYS A 75 19.13 -3.04 19.41
N VAL A 76 20.39 -3.33 19.74
CA VAL A 76 21.28 -4.11 18.88
C VAL A 76 21.18 -5.58 19.30
N SER A 77 20.89 -6.45 18.33
CA SER A 77 20.91 -7.91 18.50
C SER A 77 21.30 -8.55 17.17
N ASP A 78 22.21 -9.51 17.19
CA ASP A 78 22.66 -10.27 16.01
C ASP A 78 23.06 -9.35 14.83
N GLY A 79 23.89 -8.34 15.14
CA GLY A 79 24.34 -7.34 14.16
C GLY A 79 23.23 -6.47 13.57
N THR A 80 22.04 -6.45 14.17
CA THR A 80 20.88 -5.68 13.70
C THR A 80 20.48 -4.63 14.72
N LEU A 81 20.54 -3.36 14.31
CA LEU A 81 19.95 -2.24 15.04
C LEU A 81 18.46 -2.16 14.77
N ASN A 82 17.65 -2.44 15.80
CA ASN A 82 16.21 -2.21 15.80
C ASN A 82 15.92 -0.81 16.38
N LEU A 83 15.54 0.12 15.51
CA LEU A 83 15.16 1.48 15.84
C LEU A 83 13.63 1.63 15.74
N THR A 84 12.98 1.90 16.87
CA THR A 84 11.53 2.14 16.92
C THR A 84 11.23 3.55 17.42
N VAL A 85 10.44 4.30 16.66
CA VAL A 85 9.95 5.64 17.01
C VAL A 85 8.45 5.55 17.26
N LYS A 86 8.03 5.69 18.52
CA LYS A 86 6.60 5.67 18.90
C LYS A 86 5.93 7.00 18.56
N GLY A 87 4.73 6.96 17.97
CA GLY A 87 3.98 8.16 17.57
C GLY A 87 3.60 9.07 18.76
N GLY A 88 3.53 10.38 18.51
CA GLY A 88 3.22 11.42 19.49
C GLY A 88 4.01 12.72 19.22
N LYS A 89 4.10 13.64 20.20
CA LYS A 89 4.95 14.87 20.15
C LYS A 89 6.47 14.59 20.03
N ALA A 90 6.86 13.32 19.87
CA ALA A 90 8.24 12.84 19.84
C ALA A 90 8.84 12.86 18.43
N LEU A 91 8.75 13.99 17.73
CA LEU A 91 9.49 14.19 16.49
C LEU A 91 10.92 14.60 16.86
N ALA A 92 11.85 13.65 16.82
CA ALA A 92 13.27 14.00 16.88
C ALA A 92 13.62 14.86 15.67
N SER A 93 14.28 15.98 15.92
CA SER A 93 14.65 16.97 14.92
C SER A 93 15.68 16.42 13.93
N LYS A 94 16.48 15.42 14.33
CA LYS A 94 17.40 14.69 13.43
C LYS A 94 17.85 13.35 14.02
N LEU A 95 17.74 12.27 13.24
CA LEU A 95 18.38 10.98 13.54
C LEU A 95 19.50 10.75 12.54
N THR A 96 20.72 10.53 13.01
CA THR A 96 21.88 10.20 12.16
C THR A 96 22.49 8.90 12.63
N LEU A 97 22.55 7.90 11.75
CA LEU A 97 23.20 6.62 12.01
C LEU A 97 24.48 6.55 11.17
N SER A 98 25.61 6.43 11.86
CA SER A 98 26.88 6.06 11.26
C SER A 98 27.15 4.58 11.53
N LEU A 99 27.43 3.79 10.49
CA LEU A 99 27.95 2.43 10.63
C LEU A 99 29.20 2.27 9.75
N LYS A 100 30.06 1.31 10.12
CA LYS A 100 31.19 0.89 9.27
C LYS A 100 30.74 0.20 7.99
N ASN A 101 29.71 -0.65 8.11
CA ASN A 101 29.20 -1.47 7.00
C ASN A 101 27.66 -1.50 7.02
N TYR A 102 27.07 -1.50 5.83
CA TYR A 102 25.63 -1.63 5.65
C TYR A 102 25.32 -2.84 4.77
N ASN A 103 24.68 -3.86 5.36
CA ASN A 103 24.28 -5.07 4.66
C ASN A 103 22.77 -5.10 4.38
N LYS A 104 21.97 -4.55 5.30
CA LYS A 104 20.51 -4.59 5.20
C LYS A 104 19.86 -3.36 5.81
N ILE A 105 18.88 -2.80 5.12
CA ILE A 105 18.02 -1.72 5.60
C ILE A 105 16.57 -2.17 5.43
N VAL A 106 15.81 -2.19 6.52
CA VAL A 106 14.38 -2.52 6.51
C VAL A 106 13.60 -1.35 7.06
N THR A 107 12.55 -0.93 6.34
CA THR A 107 11.67 0.13 6.80
C THR A 107 10.23 -0.35 6.91
N SER A 108 9.57 0.04 8.00
CA SER A 108 8.13 -0.13 8.21
C SER A 108 7.51 1.14 8.81
N GLY A 109 6.29 1.45 8.40
CA GLY A 109 5.60 2.70 8.76
C GLY A 109 5.83 3.83 7.76
N ALA A 110 5.80 5.08 8.24
CA ALA A 110 5.97 6.30 7.45
C ALA A 110 7.40 6.84 7.60
N THR A 111 8.35 6.29 6.84
CA THR A 111 9.78 6.52 7.09
C THR A 111 10.47 7.21 5.91
N SER A 112 11.33 8.19 6.18
CA SER A 112 12.27 8.72 5.20
C SER A 112 13.70 8.28 5.51
N ILE A 113 14.39 7.66 4.54
CA ILE A 113 15.80 7.28 4.64
C ILE A 113 16.58 8.16 3.68
N LYS A 114 17.66 8.80 4.16
CA LYS A 114 18.56 9.60 3.33
C LYS A 114 20.00 9.22 3.59
N THR A 115 20.84 9.08 2.58
CA THR A 115 22.29 9.02 2.83
C THR A 115 22.90 10.41 2.87
N VAL A 116 23.93 10.58 3.70
CA VAL A 116 24.83 11.73 3.66
C VAL A 116 26.17 11.18 3.19
N GLY A 117 26.43 11.36 1.89
CA GLY A 117 27.51 10.69 1.19
C GLY A 117 27.13 9.29 0.71
N LYS A 118 28.13 8.58 0.19
CA LYS A 118 28.00 7.29 -0.49
C LYS A 118 28.14 6.12 0.48
N ILE A 119 27.24 5.14 0.38
CA ILE A 119 27.35 3.86 1.08
C ILE A 119 27.98 2.81 0.16
N THR A 120 29.13 2.29 0.54
CA THR A 120 29.85 1.21 -0.14
C THR A 120 29.61 -0.13 0.55
N SER A 121 29.19 -1.16 -0.19
CA SER A 121 28.88 -2.48 0.36
C SER A 121 29.06 -3.60 -0.69
N ASN A 122 29.47 -4.79 -0.27
CA ASN A 122 29.45 -5.94 -1.19
C ASN A 122 28.01 -6.42 -1.42
N ASP A 123 27.20 -6.49 -0.35
CA ASP A 123 25.83 -6.97 -0.43
C ASP A 123 24.92 -6.00 0.32
N LEU A 124 24.12 -5.23 -0.43
CA LEU A 124 23.15 -4.29 0.16
C LEU A 124 21.73 -4.73 -0.14
N LYS A 125 20.96 -5.02 0.91
CA LYS A 125 19.53 -5.35 0.82
C LYS A 125 18.65 -4.25 1.42
N ILE A 126 17.81 -3.64 0.59
CA ILE A 126 16.80 -2.67 1.00
C ILE A 126 15.42 -3.34 0.95
N VAL A 127 14.68 -3.31 2.06
CA VAL A 127 13.32 -3.84 2.15
C VAL A 127 12.38 -2.76 2.68
N SER A 128 11.35 -2.43 1.93
CA SER A 128 10.33 -1.45 2.33
C SER A 128 8.94 -2.06 2.25
N SER A 129 8.22 -2.08 3.37
CA SER A 129 6.85 -2.61 3.44
C SER A 129 5.82 -1.58 3.93
N GLY A 130 6.23 -0.32 4.08
CA GLY A 130 5.40 0.80 4.55
C GLY A 130 5.21 1.89 3.49
N ALA A 131 4.85 3.10 3.94
CA ALA A 131 4.91 4.31 3.13
C ALA A 131 6.30 4.93 3.32
N SER A 132 7.23 4.69 2.39
CA SER A 132 8.63 5.09 2.58
C SER A 132 9.14 5.98 1.46
N ASP A 133 9.96 6.96 1.82
CA ASP A 133 10.74 7.77 0.88
C ASP A 133 12.23 7.50 1.12
N ILE A 134 12.90 6.86 0.17
CA ILE A 134 14.30 6.41 0.30
C ILE A 134 15.14 7.11 -0.75
N ASP A 135 16.09 7.97 -0.36
CA ASP A 135 17.05 8.64 -1.25
C ASP A 135 18.47 8.27 -0.84
N MET A 136 19.17 7.46 -1.65
CA MET A 136 20.49 6.93 -1.30
C MET A 136 21.49 7.02 -2.45
N GLU A 137 22.71 7.42 -2.12
CA GLU A 137 23.91 7.25 -2.94
C GLU A 137 24.66 5.98 -2.53
N ILE A 138 24.86 5.05 -3.47
CA ILE A 138 25.41 3.73 -3.19
C ILE A 138 26.53 3.32 -4.17
N ASN A 139 27.44 2.47 -3.68
CA ASN A 139 28.40 1.70 -4.47
C ASN A 139 28.34 0.24 -4.02
N ALA A 140 27.66 -0.61 -4.77
CA ALA A 140 27.38 -1.98 -4.36
C ALA A 140 27.88 -3.04 -5.35
N GLU A 141 28.41 -4.18 -4.88
CA GLU A 141 28.58 -5.33 -5.78
C GLU A 141 27.20 -5.95 -6.07
N ASN A 142 26.45 -6.32 -5.04
CA ASN A 142 25.12 -6.91 -5.15
C ASN A 142 24.08 -6.05 -4.43
N LEU A 143 23.14 -5.50 -5.20
CA LEU A 143 22.02 -4.72 -4.68
C LEU A 143 20.72 -5.52 -4.76
N LYS A 144 19.98 -5.61 -3.65
CA LYS A 144 18.64 -6.18 -3.63
C LYS A 144 17.64 -5.20 -3.05
N VAL A 145 16.66 -4.80 -3.85
CA VAL A 145 15.54 -3.95 -3.41
C VAL A 145 14.25 -4.74 -3.46
N VAL A 146 13.54 -4.81 -2.34
CA VAL A 146 12.20 -5.40 -2.23
C VAL A 146 11.25 -4.36 -1.67
N ALA A 147 10.26 -3.96 -2.46
CA ALA A 147 9.24 -2.99 -2.03
C ALA A 147 7.85 -3.56 -2.24
N SER A 148 6.99 -3.50 -1.22
CA SER A 148 5.63 -4.04 -1.27
C SER A 148 4.56 -3.11 -0.70
N GLY A 149 4.93 -1.87 -0.36
CA GLY A 149 4.06 -0.86 0.22
C GLY A 149 3.72 0.26 -0.76
N ALA A 150 3.75 1.50 -0.27
CA ALA A 150 3.65 2.73 -1.05
C ALA A 150 4.99 3.46 -0.94
N SER A 151 6.00 2.94 -1.63
CA SER A 151 7.39 3.36 -1.45
C SER A 151 7.90 4.13 -2.66
N ASP A 152 8.42 5.33 -2.47
CA ASP A 152 9.24 6.05 -3.44
C ASP A 152 10.71 5.81 -3.11
N ILE A 153 11.46 5.23 -4.04
CA ILE A 153 12.86 4.84 -3.84
C ILE A 153 13.69 5.47 -4.94
N LYS A 154 14.65 6.33 -4.58
CA LYS A 154 15.62 6.94 -5.47
C LYS A 154 17.03 6.45 -5.10
N LEU A 155 17.71 5.87 -6.08
CA LEU A 155 19.08 5.36 -5.91
C LEU A 155 19.98 5.99 -6.97
N ILE A 156 21.15 6.45 -6.54
CA ILE A 156 22.18 6.99 -7.42
C ILE A 156 23.54 6.31 -7.13
N GLY A 157 24.46 6.32 -8.09
CA GLY A 157 25.82 5.77 -7.93
C GLY A 157 26.09 4.58 -8.84
N VAL A 158 26.64 3.49 -8.30
CA VAL A 158 27.03 2.30 -9.08
C VAL A 158 26.61 0.99 -8.39
N ALA A 159 26.15 0.02 -9.16
CA ALA A 159 25.97 -1.36 -8.73
C ALA A 159 26.52 -2.34 -9.78
N LYS A 160 27.12 -3.47 -9.39
CA LYS A 160 27.51 -4.50 -10.36
C LYS A 160 26.30 -5.36 -10.75
N GLU A 161 25.62 -5.93 -9.77
CA GLU A 161 24.40 -6.71 -9.97
C GLU A 161 23.26 -6.13 -9.14
N ALA A 162 22.07 -6.02 -9.74
CA ALA A 162 20.87 -5.55 -9.04
C ALA A 162 19.67 -6.46 -9.23
N TYR A 163 18.95 -6.71 -8.14
CA TYR A 163 17.66 -7.38 -8.14
C TYR A 163 16.61 -6.45 -7.56
N TYR A 164 15.63 -6.09 -8.37
CA TYR A 164 14.50 -5.26 -7.99
C TYR A 164 13.23 -6.11 -8.01
N ASN A 165 12.53 -6.19 -6.88
CA ASN A 165 11.22 -6.82 -6.78
C ASN A 165 10.25 -5.83 -6.15
N LEU A 166 9.42 -5.24 -7.01
CA LEU A 166 8.50 -4.19 -6.67
C LEU A 166 7.07 -4.72 -6.80
N SER A 167 6.31 -4.47 -5.75
CA SER A 167 4.90 -4.81 -5.63
C SER A 167 4.16 -3.67 -4.90
N GLY A 168 2.82 -3.68 -4.96
CA GLY A 168 2.02 -2.59 -4.40
C GLY A 168 2.10 -1.32 -5.25
N ALA A 169 2.14 -0.16 -4.59
CA ALA A 169 2.24 1.17 -5.22
C ALA A 169 3.68 1.72 -5.07
N SER A 170 4.66 0.93 -5.48
CA SER A 170 6.08 1.23 -5.29
C SER A 170 6.73 1.81 -6.54
N ASN A 171 7.51 2.86 -6.42
CA ASN A 171 8.17 3.56 -7.52
C ASN A 171 9.68 3.61 -7.28
N LEU A 172 10.45 3.06 -8.21
CA LEU A 172 11.91 3.05 -8.18
C LEU A 172 12.49 4.00 -9.24
N LYS A 173 13.33 4.93 -8.82
CA LYS A 173 14.10 5.87 -9.64
C LYS A 173 15.60 5.58 -9.48
N ALA A 174 16.10 4.68 -10.29
CA ALA A 174 17.51 4.26 -10.37
C ALA A 174 18.12 4.59 -11.74
N ASN A 175 17.62 5.63 -12.43
CA ASN A 175 18.15 6.11 -13.71
C ASN A 175 19.57 6.70 -13.61
N ASP A 176 19.97 7.10 -12.40
CA ASP A 176 21.30 7.64 -12.09
C ASP A 176 22.15 6.65 -11.28
N LEU A 177 21.73 5.37 -11.24
CA LEU A 177 22.48 4.25 -10.68
C LEU A 177 22.99 3.38 -11.83
N ALA A 178 24.25 3.54 -12.22
CA ALA A 178 24.85 2.72 -13.27
C ALA A 178 24.97 1.26 -12.80
N THR A 179 24.32 0.34 -13.51
CA THR A 179 24.23 -1.08 -13.13
C THR A 179 24.75 -1.98 -14.25
N ASP A 180 25.67 -2.91 -14.00
CA ASP A 180 26.13 -3.81 -15.08
C ASP A 180 25.03 -4.81 -15.46
N LYS A 181 24.47 -5.51 -14.48
CA LYS A 181 23.41 -6.51 -14.67
C LYS A 181 22.23 -6.26 -13.74
N ALA A 182 21.01 -6.36 -14.27
CA ALA A 182 19.82 -6.21 -13.45
C ALA A 182 18.73 -7.23 -13.77
N LYS A 183 18.00 -7.63 -12.72
CA LYS A 183 16.71 -8.31 -12.83
C LYS A 183 15.63 -7.42 -12.21
N VAL A 184 14.65 -7.05 -13.02
CA VAL A 184 13.51 -6.20 -12.61
C VAL A 184 12.25 -7.05 -12.61
N ILE A 185 11.60 -7.13 -11.45
CA ILE A 185 10.26 -7.71 -11.30
C ILE A 185 9.34 -6.61 -10.82
N CYS A 186 8.31 -6.30 -11.60
CA CYS A 186 7.26 -5.37 -11.23
C CYS A 186 5.92 -6.10 -11.26
N SER A 187 5.17 -5.99 -10.16
CA SER A 187 3.82 -6.54 -10.01
C SER A 187 2.91 -5.48 -9.35
N GLY A 188 1.61 -5.44 -9.69
CA GLY A 188 0.71 -4.34 -9.27
C GLY A 188 1.08 -2.98 -9.91
N ALA A 189 0.71 -1.83 -9.32
CA ALA A 189 1.11 -0.49 -9.81
C ALA A 189 2.51 -0.11 -9.33
N SER A 190 3.50 -0.92 -9.72
CA SER A 190 4.89 -0.61 -9.46
C SER A 190 5.62 -0.11 -10.71
N ASP A 191 6.32 1.00 -10.59
CA ASP A 191 7.10 1.59 -11.68
C ASP A 191 8.60 1.52 -11.36
N ALA A 192 9.42 1.17 -12.35
CA ALA A 192 10.88 1.15 -12.23
C ALA A 192 11.55 1.95 -13.34
N LYS A 193 12.48 2.84 -12.99
CA LYS A 193 13.42 3.47 -13.91
C LYS A 193 14.81 2.99 -13.57
N VAL A 194 15.48 2.27 -14.46
CA VAL A 194 16.78 1.67 -14.21
C VAL A 194 17.80 2.12 -15.25
N ASN A 195 19.09 2.02 -14.92
CA ASN A 195 20.18 2.26 -15.87
C ASN A 195 21.10 1.03 -15.92
N VAL A 196 20.95 0.21 -16.96
CA VAL A 196 21.60 -1.11 -17.05
C VAL A 196 22.47 -1.21 -18.30
N GLU A 197 23.75 -1.56 -18.11
CA GLU A 197 24.76 -1.50 -19.17
C GLU A 197 24.86 -2.79 -19.99
N THR A 198 24.88 -3.97 -19.35
CA THR A 198 25.21 -5.23 -20.04
C THR A 198 24.04 -6.20 -20.18
N GLU A 199 23.33 -6.51 -19.09
CA GLU A 199 22.29 -7.55 -19.11
C GLU A 199 21.08 -7.16 -18.25
N LEU A 200 19.90 -7.16 -18.87
CA LEU A 200 18.65 -6.80 -18.21
C LEU A 200 17.62 -7.91 -18.40
N PHE A 201 17.18 -8.53 -17.30
CA PHE A 201 16.05 -9.44 -17.26
C PHE A 201 14.83 -8.75 -16.69
N THR A 202 13.67 -8.91 -17.33
CA THR A 202 12.43 -8.28 -16.86
C THR A 202 11.30 -9.28 -16.74
N ASN A 203 10.52 -9.13 -15.67
CA ASN A 203 9.24 -9.81 -15.50
C ASN A 203 8.23 -8.80 -14.94
N THR A 204 7.43 -8.23 -15.83
CA THR A 204 6.42 -7.24 -15.47
C THR A 204 5.03 -7.82 -15.65
N SER A 205 4.22 -7.75 -14.61
CA SER A 205 2.83 -8.23 -14.58
C SER A 205 1.93 -7.22 -13.85
N GLY A 206 0.61 -7.24 -14.09
CA GLY A 206 -0.28 -6.17 -13.62
C GLY A 206 -0.07 -4.86 -14.41
N ALA A 207 -0.30 -3.69 -13.79
CA ALA A 207 0.01 -2.39 -14.41
C ALA A 207 1.43 -1.87 -14.11
N GLY A 208 2.34 -2.78 -13.71
CA GLY A 208 3.71 -2.41 -13.40
C GLY A 208 4.50 -2.12 -14.66
N ASN A 209 5.23 -1.00 -14.68
CA ASN A 209 6.06 -0.61 -15.82
C ASN A 209 7.53 -0.56 -15.44
N TYR A 210 8.39 -0.68 -16.45
CA TYR A 210 9.78 -0.32 -16.32
C TYR A 210 10.23 0.54 -17.50
N SER A 211 11.26 1.35 -17.28
CA SER A 211 12.00 2.07 -18.31
C SER A 211 13.49 2.00 -18.02
N GLN A 212 14.30 2.07 -19.06
CA GLN A 212 15.73 1.79 -19.03
C GLN A 212 16.48 2.88 -19.80
N LYS A 213 17.60 3.38 -19.25
CA LYS A 213 18.49 4.38 -19.89
C LYS A 213 19.76 3.78 -20.49
N GLY A 214 20.23 2.65 -19.97
CA GLY A 214 21.52 2.06 -20.36
C GLY A 214 21.48 1.30 -21.69
N LYS A 215 22.57 0.61 -22.00
CA LYS A 215 22.76 -0.07 -23.29
C LYS A 215 22.18 -1.49 -23.37
N ALA A 216 21.87 -2.11 -22.22
CA ALA A 216 21.38 -3.48 -22.18
C ALA A 216 20.04 -3.62 -22.93
N LEU A 217 19.93 -4.66 -23.76
CA LEU A 217 18.68 -5.06 -24.40
C LEU A 217 17.86 -5.93 -23.42
N PRO A 218 16.59 -5.59 -23.12
CA PRO A 218 15.78 -6.36 -22.18
C PRO A 218 15.49 -7.78 -22.69
N LYS A 219 15.67 -8.77 -21.80
CA LYS A 219 15.23 -10.16 -21.97
C LYS A 219 13.99 -10.38 -21.11
N GLU A 220 12.81 -10.47 -21.73
CA GLU A 220 11.58 -10.78 -21.02
C GLU A 220 11.55 -12.25 -20.60
N LEU A 221 11.29 -12.51 -19.31
CA LEU A 221 11.04 -13.84 -18.79
C LEU A 221 9.57 -14.19 -19.09
N GLY A 222 9.34 -14.88 -20.20
CA GLY A 222 8.00 -15.37 -20.56
C GLY A 222 7.51 -16.50 -19.67
N ASN A 223 6.21 -16.54 -19.39
CA ASN A 223 5.54 -17.70 -18.81
C ASN A 223 5.09 -18.62 -19.96
N ILE A 224 5.65 -19.82 -20.07
CA ILE A 224 5.12 -20.86 -20.95
C ILE A 224 4.21 -21.76 -20.12
N SER A 225 2.92 -21.82 -20.48
CA SER A 225 1.96 -22.77 -19.92
C SER A 225 1.66 -23.83 -20.97
N VAL A 226 2.17 -25.04 -20.78
CA VAL A 226 1.76 -26.21 -21.58
C VAL A 226 0.66 -26.92 -20.81
N LYS A 227 -0.52 -27.05 -21.41
CA LYS A 227 -1.57 -27.94 -20.91
C LYS A 227 -1.28 -29.36 -21.39
N ILE A 228 -1.13 -30.29 -20.46
CA ILE A 228 -1.23 -31.72 -20.71
C ILE A 228 -2.47 -32.18 -19.95
N ASP A 229 -3.41 -32.83 -20.63
CA ASP A 229 -4.65 -33.29 -20.01
C ASP A 229 -4.33 -34.29 -18.87
N GLY A 230 -4.73 -33.95 -17.64
CA GLY A 230 -4.65 -34.82 -16.47
C GLY A 230 -3.50 -34.57 -15.48
N VAL A 231 -2.68 -33.52 -15.63
CA VAL A 231 -1.64 -33.17 -14.64
C VAL A 231 -1.64 -31.67 -14.32
N ASP A 232 -1.79 -31.31 -13.04
CA ASP A 232 -2.06 -29.93 -12.58
C ASP A 232 -0.88 -28.94 -12.71
N SER A 233 0.36 -29.39 -12.98
CA SER A 233 1.49 -28.65 -13.60
C SER A 233 2.85 -29.21 -13.17
N LEU A 234 3.83 -29.14 -14.08
CA LEU A 234 5.27 -29.35 -13.83
C LEU A 234 6.03 -28.14 -14.37
N ASN A 235 6.87 -27.50 -13.56
CA ASN A 235 7.65 -26.32 -13.94
C ASN A 235 9.02 -26.73 -14.51
N PHE A 236 9.31 -26.33 -15.75
CA PHE A 236 10.65 -26.42 -16.35
C PHE A 236 11.06 -25.07 -16.96
N SER A 237 12.34 -24.71 -16.82
CA SER A 237 12.94 -23.51 -17.38
C SER A 237 13.95 -23.90 -18.47
N ILE A 238 13.84 -23.32 -19.67
CA ILE A 238 14.85 -23.43 -20.72
C ILE A 238 15.30 -22.02 -21.10
N ASN A 239 16.61 -21.79 -21.08
CA ASN A 239 17.28 -20.61 -21.61
C ASN A 239 17.70 -20.91 -23.06
N GLU A 240 17.33 -20.09 -24.03
CA GLU A 240 18.05 -20.03 -25.31
C GLU A 240 18.17 -18.61 -25.87
N ASN A 241 19.32 -18.41 -26.54
CA ASN A 241 19.94 -17.15 -26.94
C ASN A 241 19.63 -16.77 -28.40
N GLY A 242 19.44 -15.47 -28.65
CA GLY A 242 19.66 -14.79 -29.94
C GLY A 242 18.64 -15.08 -31.05
N CYS A 243 18.45 -14.26 -32.08
CA CYS A 243 18.87 -12.91 -32.42
C CYS A 243 18.03 -12.52 -33.67
N SER A 244 17.60 -11.27 -33.80
CA SER A 244 17.79 -10.45 -35.01
C SER A 244 16.83 -9.27 -35.04
N ASP A 245 17.47 -8.12 -35.19
CA ASP A 245 16.89 -6.84 -35.51
C ASP A 245 16.25 -6.89 -36.91
N THR A 246 14.98 -6.49 -37.00
CA THR A 246 14.46 -5.81 -38.19
C THR A 246 13.49 -4.74 -37.72
N THR A 247 13.95 -3.51 -37.84
CA THR A 247 13.15 -2.30 -38.06
C THR A 247 11.91 -2.58 -38.92
N LYS A 248 10.79 -2.89 -38.25
CA LYS A 248 9.44 -2.67 -38.74
C LYS A 248 8.62 -2.16 -37.58
N HIS A 249 8.02 -0.99 -37.75
CA HIS A 249 6.96 -0.49 -36.88
C HIS A 249 5.87 -1.56 -36.72
N LYS A 250 5.97 -2.41 -35.70
CA LYS A 250 4.84 -3.20 -35.22
C LYS A 250 4.00 -2.22 -34.42
N GLN A 251 2.86 -1.84 -35.01
CA GLN A 251 1.80 -1.18 -34.27
C GLN A 251 1.59 -1.93 -32.96
N HIS A 252 1.76 -1.22 -31.84
CA HIS A 252 1.30 -1.71 -30.55
C HIS A 252 -0.15 -2.17 -30.76
N LYS A 253 -0.42 -3.46 -30.56
CA LYS A 253 -1.80 -3.86 -30.25
C LYS A 253 -2.10 -3.17 -28.92
N ASP A 254 -2.86 -2.09 -29.00
CA ASP A 254 -3.39 -1.38 -27.85
C ASP A 254 -3.97 -2.43 -26.89
N LYS A 255 -3.38 -2.57 -25.70
CA LYS A 255 -4.01 -3.37 -24.65
C LYS A 255 -5.18 -2.54 -24.12
N PRO A 256 -6.37 -3.13 -23.89
CA PRO A 256 -7.47 -2.41 -23.27
C PRO A 256 -7.04 -1.89 -21.90
N GLU A 257 -7.29 -0.61 -21.64
CA GLU A 257 -6.92 0.06 -20.39
C GLU A 257 -7.74 -0.49 -19.21
N ILE A 258 -7.13 -0.45 -18.02
CA ILE A 258 -7.70 -0.97 -16.78
C ILE A 258 -8.37 0.20 -16.04
N TYR A 259 -9.68 0.12 -15.82
CA TYR A 259 -10.43 1.16 -15.10
C TYR A 259 -11.18 0.62 -13.90
N TRP A 260 -11.59 -0.65 -13.93
CA TRP A 260 -12.32 -1.26 -12.83
C TRP A 260 -11.44 -1.64 -11.64
N GLY A 261 -10.22 -2.11 -11.91
CA GLY A 261 -9.18 -2.47 -10.98
C GLY A 261 -8.67 -1.24 -10.27
N GLY A 262 -8.58 -1.36 -8.95
CA GLY A 262 -7.96 -0.37 -8.10
C GLY A 262 -8.60 -0.34 -6.73
N PHE A 263 -8.42 0.82 -6.11
CA PHE A 263 -9.09 1.17 -4.88
C PHE A 263 -10.24 2.13 -5.19
N SER A 264 -11.41 1.84 -4.64
CA SER A 264 -12.55 2.75 -4.75
C SER A 264 -13.10 3.06 -3.37
N MET A 265 -13.60 4.28 -3.19
CA MET A 265 -14.30 4.69 -1.98
C MET A 265 -15.56 5.45 -2.33
N GLY A 266 -16.53 5.45 -1.43
CA GLY A 266 -17.78 6.16 -1.66
C GLY A 266 -18.68 6.19 -0.44
N ILE A 267 -19.87 6.73 -0.65
CA ILE A 267 -20.97 6.66 0.30
C ILE A 267 -21.87 5.48 -0.06
N ASN A 268 -22.42 4.83 0.95
CA ASN A 268 -23.37 3.74 0.77
C ASN A 268 -24.65 3.98 1.57
N GLY A 269 -25.72 3.36 1.11
CA GLY A 269 -27.03 3.47 1.73
C GLY A 269 -28.01 2.50 1.10
N PHE A 270 -29.29 2.73 1.33
CA PHE A 270 -30.35 1.96 0.71
C PHE A 270 -31.58 2.83 0.48
N LEU A 271 -32.40 2.42 -0.49
CA LEU A 271 -33.69 3.01 -0.79
C LEU A 271 -34.81 2.03 -0.43
N SER A 272 -35.98 2.55 -0.09
CA SER A 272 -37.20 1.75 0.05
C SER A 272 -37.65 1.18 -1.29
N LYS A 273 -38.66 0.29 -1.25
CA LYS A 273 -39.30 -0.31 -2.44
C LYS A 273 -39.67 0.71 -3.51
N ASP A 274 -40.09 1.90 -3.08
CA ASP A 274 -40.53 2.98 -3.96
C ASP A 274 -39.37 3.91 -4.41
N ASN A 275 -38.12 3.47 -4.22
CA ASN A 275 -36.89 4.21 -4.54
C ASN A 275 -36.75 5.54 -3.79
N LYS A 276 -37.24 5.60 -2.56
CA LYS A 276 -37.15 6.78 -1.69
C LYS A 276 -36.17 6.52 -0.54
N PHE A 277 -35.66 7.61 0.02
CA PHE A 277 -34.82 7.57 1.23
C PHE A 277 -35.64 7.41 2.53
N ASP A 278 -36.95 7.23 2.42
CA ASP A 278 -37.83 7.00 3.55
C ASP A 278 -37.68 5.59 4.11
N LEU A 279 -38.09 5.44 5.37
CA LEU A 279 -38.10 4.15 6.05
C LEU A 279 -39.55 3.70 6.20
N PRO A 280 -39.87 2.44 5.84
CA PRO A 280 -41.17 1.87 6.12
C PRO A 280 -41.51 1.91 7.62
N ALA A 281 -42.80 1.94 7.93
CA ALA A 281 -43.27 1.91 9.32
C ALA A 281 -42.69 0.70 10.07
N GLY A 282 -42.22 0.93 11.30
CA GLY A 282 -41.57 -0.09 12.12
C GLY A 282 -40.07 -0.26 11.91
N TYR A 283 -39.47 0.37 10.89
CA TYR A 283 -38.04 0.25 10.57
C TYR A 283 -37.24 1.54 10.80
N SER A 284 -37.70 2.44 11.67
CA SER A 284 -36.98 3.68 12.02
C SER A 284 -35.57 3.40 12.59
N PHE A 285 -35.35 2.22 13.18
CA PHE A 285 -34.05 1.76 13.66
C PHE A 285 -33.01 1.60 12.55
N MET A 286 -33.43 1.52 11.28
CA MET A 286 -32.54 1.47 10.12
C MET A 286 -32.09 2.85 9.63
N ASN A 287 -32.49 3.94 10.27
CA ASN A 287 -32.10 5.27 9.81
C ASN A 287 -30.58 5.47 9.80
N LEU A 288 -30.07 6.01 8.68
CA LEU A 288 -28.65 6.13 8.42
C LEU A 288 -28.15 7.56 8.58
N ASP A 289 -26.98 7.70 9.19
CA ASP A 289 -26.11 8.85 8.97
C ASP A 289 -25.33 8.62 7.67
N TYR A 290 -25.90 9.09 6.55
CA TYR A 290 -25.30 8.96 5.21
C TYR A 290 -23.91 9.62 5.13
N SER A 291 -23.67 10.69 5.88
CA SER A 291 -22.37 11.39 5.89
C SER A 291 -21.25 10.55 6.51
N ARG A 292 -21.59 9.50 7.25
CA ARG A 292 -20.67 8.58 7.92
C ARG A 292 -20.85 7.13 7.48
N SER A 293 -21.68 6.90 6.46
CA SER A 293 -21.89 5.60 5.85
C SER A 293 -21.01 5.49 4.62
N PHE A 294 -19.94 4.72 4.73
CA PHE A 294 -18.90 4.65 3.72
C PHE A 294 -18.70 3.23 3.22
N VAL A 295 -18.23 3.14 1.99
CA VAL A 295 -17.77 1.90 1.37
C VAL A 295 -16.34 2.04 0.90
N PHE A 296 -15.59 0.94 0.98
CA PHE A 296 -14.26 0.78 0.40
C PHE A 296 -14.24 -0.47 -0.45
N ASN A 297 -13.64 -0.38 -1.64
CA ASN A 297 -13.48 -1.49 -2.57
C ASN A 297 -11.99 -1.73 -2.85
N ILE A 298 -11.62 -3.01 -2.94
CA ILE A 298 -10.29 -3.45 -3.38
C ILE A 298 -10.51 -4.44 -4.52
N ASN A 299 -10.37 -3.97 -5.76
CA ASN A 299 -10.69 -4.72 -6.98
C ASN A 299 -9.48 -5.46 -7.53
N ILE A 300 -9.04 -6.53 -6.85
CA ILE A 300 -7.74 -7.20 -7.04
C ILE A 300 -7.46 -7.78 -8.44
N LEU A 301 -8.47 -8.02 -9.27
CA LEU A 301 -8.30 -8.61 -10.60
C LEU A 301 -9.27 -7.96 -11.59
N GLU A 302 -8.76 -7.49 -12.73
CA GLU A 302 -9.57 -7.07 -13.88
C GLU A 302 -9.18 -7.87 -15.12
N LYS A 303 -10.18 -8.19 -15.94
CA LYS A 303 -9.99 -8.79 -17.25
C LYS A 303 -10.90 -8.10 -18.27
N ASN A 304 -10.26 -7.58 -19.32
CA ASN A 304 -10.93 -6.90 -20.42
C ASN A 304 -10.88 -7.73 -21.70
N PHE A 305 -12.03 -7.88 -22.34
CA PHE A 305 -12.20 -8.52 -23.62
C PHE A 305 -12.64 -7.49 -24.65
N SER A 306 -11.75 -7.12 -25.56
CA SER A 306 -12.06 -6.15 -26.61
C SER A 306 -12.92 -6.80 -27.70
N LEU A 307 -14.12 -6.26 -27.92
CA LEU A 307 -15.06 -6.71 -28.94
C LEU A 307 -14.84 -5.99 -30.27
N VAL A 308 -14.62 -4.66 -30.24
CA VAL A 308 -14.42 -3.84 -31.45
C VAL A 308 -13.26 -2.87 -31.25
N LYS A 309 -12.14 -3.12 -31.93
CA LYS A 309 -10.95 -2.23 -32.05
C LYS A 309 -10.67 -1.39 -30.78
N ASN A 310 -10.77 -2.02 -29.61
CA ASN A 310 -10.57 -1.44 -28.27
C ASN A 310 -11.46 -0.25 -27.88
N HIS A 311 -12.47 0.10 -28.67
CA HIS A 311 -13.48 1.09 -28.30
C HIS A 311 -14.64 0.46 -27.52
N LEU A 312 -14.89 -0.84 -27.73
CA LEU A 312 -15.93 -1.57 -27.03
C LEU A 312 -15.30 -2.78 -26.34
N ASN A 313 -15.41 -2.82 -25.01
CA ASN A 313 -14.78 -3.82 -24.16
C ASN A 313 -15.82 -4.45 -23.23
N VAL A 314 -15.67 -5.75 -22.96
CA VAL A 314 -16.36 -6.42 -21.85
C VAL A 314 -15.38 -6.52 -20.69
N VAL A 315 -15.75 -5.95 -19.56
CA VAL A 315 -14.95 -5.90 -18.34
C VAL A 315 -15.51 -6.88 -17.34
N THR A 316 -14.65 -7.75 -16.81
CA THR A 316 -14.96 -8.61 -15.67
C THR A 316 -13.81 -8.60 -14.67
N GLY A 317 -13.99 -9.20 -13.49
CA GLY A 317 -12.97 -9.10 -12.45
C GLY A 317 -13.34 -9.78 -11.14
N LEU A 318 -12.53 -9.49 -10.13
CA LEU A 318 -12.74 -9.93 -8.76
C LEU A 318 -12.33 -8.82 -7.79
N GLY A 319 -13.19 -8.54 -6.81
CA GLY A 319 -12.96 -7.46 -5.86
C GLY A 319 -13.63 -7.67 -4.51
N PHE A 320 -13.09 -7.06 -3.47
CA PHE A 320 -13.68 -7.06 -2.14
C PHE A 320 -14.35 -5.72 -1.87
N GLU A 321 -15.58 -5.75 -1.35
CA GLU A 321 -16.30 -4.57 -0.91
C GLU A 321 -16.55 -4.62 0.59
N PHE A 322 -16.19 -3.53 1.27
CA PHE A 322 -16.33 -3.36 2.70
C PHE A 322 -17.27 -2.20 2.97
N ASN A 323 -18.47 -2.51 3.45
CA ASN A 323 -19.49 -1.52 3.77
C ASN A 323 -19.49 -1.19 5.25
N ASN A 324 -19.72 0.09 5.55
CA ASN A 324 -20.07 0.58 6.86
C ASN A 324 -21.38 1.36 6.78
N TYR A 325 -22.51 0.73 7.10
CA TYR A 325 -23.79 1.42 7.27
C TYR A 325 -23.86 1.98 8.68
N ARG A 326 -23.91 3.32 8.80
CA ARG A 326 -23.88 4.01 10.09
C ARG A 326 -25.29 4.39 10.51
N PHE A 327 -25.77 3.82 11.61
CA PHE A 327 -27.04 4.22 12.20
C PHE A 327 -26.87 5.50 13.03
N ASP A 328 -27.85 6.39 12.95
CA ASP A 328 -27.91 7.66 13.69
C ASP A 328 -28.69 7.55 15.02
N ASN A 329 -29.19 6.35 15.30
CA ASN A 329 -30.04 6.04 16.43
C ASN A 329 -29.40 5.02 17.38
N ASN A 330 -30.09 4.78 18.49
CA ASN A 330 -29.58 3.99 19.61
C ASN A 330 -30.12 2.56 19.66
N TYR A 331 -30.59 2.03 18.52
CA TYR A 331 -31.10 0.67 18.45
C TYR A 331 -29.97 -0.35 18.25
N LYS A 332 -30.11 -1.52 18.89
CA LYS A 332 -29.26 -2.70 18.66
C LYS A 332 -30.01 -3.68 17.77
N LEU A 333 -29.45 -4.02 16.62
CA LEU A 333 -29.93 -5.17 15.86
C LEU A 333 -29.71 -6.45 16.69
N LEU A 334 -30.73 -7.29 16.79
CA LEU A 334 -30.63 -8.56 17.51
C LEU A 334 -30.06 -9.65 16.59
N PRO A 335 -29.01 -10.37 17.02
CA PRO A 335 -28.51 -11.52 16.27
C PRO A 335 -29.45 -12.74 16.41
N ASP A 336 -29.26 -13.74 15.56
CA ASP A 336 -29.90 -15.06 15.66
C ASP A 336 -31.44 -15.00 15.63
N THR A 337 -31.97 -14.09 14.81
CA THR A 337 -33.41 -13.88 14.62
C THR A 337 -33.82 -14.23 13.19
N ASN A 338 -35.05 -14.72 12.99
CA ASN A 338 -35.58 -15.06 11.67
C ASN A 338 -36.02 -13.84 10.83
N MET A 339 -36.16 -12.69 11.47
CA MET A 339 -36.49 -11.41 10.86
C MET A 339 -35.60 -10.32 11.43
N LEU A 340 -35.32 -9.30 10.63
CA LEU A 340 -34.60 -8.11 11.07
C LEU A 340 -35.38 -7.39 12.16
N VAL A 341 -34.87 -7.46 13.38
CA VAL A 341 -35.45 -6.80 14.55
C VAL A 341 -34.37 -6.07 15.33
N ALA A 342 -34.79 -5.06 16.07
CA ALA A 342 -33.89 -4.25 16.88
C ALA A 342 -34.52 -3.85 18.21
N THR A 343 -33.71 -3.61 19.23
CA THR A 343 -34.14 -3.12 20.54
C THR A 343 -33.52 -1.76 20.84
N LEU A 344 -34.31 -0.85 21.38
CA LEU A 344 -33.79 0.43 21.84
C LEU A 344 -32.94 0.21 23.09
N ASP A 345 -31.69 0.68 23.08
CA ASP A 345 -30.91 0.79 24.30
C ASP A 345 -31.22 2.16 24.95
N THR A 346 -31.69 2.17 26.19
CA THR A 346 -31.95 3.41 26.95
C THR A 346 -30.89 3.68 28.01
N THR A 347 -29.95 2.76 28.19
CA THR A 347 -28.94 2.81 29.26
C THR A 347 -27.67 3.51 28.81
N VAL A 348 -27.27 3.35 27.54
CA VAL A 348 -26.02 3.94 27.02
C VAL A 348 -26.26 4.63 25.69
N LYS A 349 -25.60 5.77 25.43
CA LYS A 349 -25.67 6.45 24.12
C LYS A 349 -24.53 6.00 23.21
N PHE A 350 -24.85 5.48 22.03
CA PHE A 350 -23.83 5.07 21.07
C PHE A 350 -23.14 6.26 20.42
N THR A 351 -21.81 6.31 20.57
CA THR A 351 -20.91 7.17 19.78
C THR A 351 -20.55 6.53 18.45
N LYS A 352 -20.76 5.21 18.30
CA LYS A 352 -20.73 4.49 17.03
C LYS A 352 -21.75 3.36 17.03
N ASN A 353 -22.60 3.30 16.01
CA ASN A 353 -23.51 2.19 15.80
C ASN A 353 -23.52 1.85 14.30
N THR A 354 -22.98 0.69 13.92
CA THR A 354 -22.81 0.36 12.50
C THR A 354 -23.13 -1.08 12.20
N LEU A 355 -23.76 -1.33 11.06
CA LEU A 355 -23.78 -2.62 10.39
C LEU A 355 -22.67 -2.66 9.34
N ASN A 356 -21.75 -3.61 9.48
CA ASN A 356 -20.62 -3.76 8.57
C ASN A 356 -20.82 -5.03 7.76
N THR A 357 -20.59 -4.97 6.45
CA THR A 357 -20.69 -6.14 5.56
C THR A 357 -19.45 -6.23 4.69
N THR A 358 -19.07 -7.46 4.34
CA THR A 358 -17.97 -7.75 3.42
C THR A 358 -18.50 -8.63 2.30
N TYR A 359 -18.29 -8.21 1.06
CA TYR A 359 -18.67 -8.95 -0.14
C TYR A 359 -17.46 -9.25 -1.00
N LEU A 360 -17.48 -10.41 -1.66
CA LEU A 360 -16.66 -10.72 -2.83
C LEU A 360 -17.50 -10.43 -4.08
N ASN A 361 -17.04 -9.51 -4.92
CA ASN A 361 -17.76 -9.01 -6.09
C ASN A 361 -17.10 -9.50 -7.39
N VAL A 362 -17.93 -9.83 -8.38
CA VAL A 362 -17.58 -10.13 -9.76
C VAL A 362 -18.43 -9.24 -10.68
N PRO A 363 -17.82 -8.28 -11.39
CA PRO A 363 -18.52 -7.43 -12.35
C PRO A 363 -18.64 -8.11 -13.72
N LEU A 364 -19.63 -7.69 -14.48
CA LEU A 364 -19.75 -7.87 -15.91
C LEU A 364 -20.26 -6.56 -16.51
N LEU A 365 -19.35 -5.76 -17.08
CA LEU A 365 -19.64 -4.44 -17.62
C LEU A 365 -19.35 -4.39 -19.11
N LEU A 366 -20.17 -3.64 -19.83
CA LEU A 366 -19.85 -3.17 -21.17
C LEU A 366 -19.23 -1.79 -21.06
N GLN A 367 -18.04 -1.61 -21.61
CA GLN A 367 -17.28 -0.38 -21.54
C GLN A 367 -17.05 0.18 -22.95
N PHE A 368 -17.28 1.48 -23.07
CA PHE A 368 -16.95 2.27 -24.25
C PHE A 368 -15.82 3.24 -23.96
N ASP A 369 -14.76 3.18 -24.77
CA ASP A 369 -13.58 4.03 -24.66
C ASP A 369 -13.46 4.95 -25.88
N THR A 370 -13.20 6.23 -25.62
CA THR A 370 -12.88 7.20 -26.68
C THR A 370 -11.44 7.05 -27.16
N LYS A 371 -11.08 7.78 -28.22
CA LYS A 371 -9.68 7.85 -28.67
C LYS A 371 -8.80 8.48 -27.58
N LYS A 372 -7.58 7.97 -27.43
CA LYS A 372 -6.60 8.51 -26.50
C LYS A 372 -6.18 9.93 -26.88
N ASP A 373 -6.03 10.80 -25.89
CA ASP A 373 -5.49 12.15 -26.04
C ASP A 373 -3.95 12.12 -26.23
N LYS A 374 -3.34 13.30 -26.44
CA LYS A 374 -1.89 13.44 -26.62
C LYS A 374 -1.05 12.97 -25.42
N HIS A 375 -1.68 12.78 -24.26
CA HIS A 375 -1.05 12.32 -23.02
C HIS A 375 -1.45 10.86 -22.69
N GLY A 376 -2.07 10.14 -23.63
CA GLY A 376 -2.48 8.75 -23.46
C GLY A 376 -3.70 8.54 -22.57
N ARG A 377 -4.46 9.58 -22.24
CA ARG A 377 -5.70 9.49 -21.43
C ARG A 377 -6.90 9.32 -22.34
N THR A 378 -7.91 8.61 -21.87
CA THR A 378 -9.16 8.45 -22.61
C THR A 378 -10.36 8.62 -21.69
N PHE A 379 -11.41 9.22 -22.25
CA PHE A 379 -12.73 9.23 -21.66
C PHE A 379 -13.38 7.87 -21.86
N HIS A 380 -13.95 7.32 -20.79
CA HIS A 380 -14.57 6.02 -20.79
C HIS A 380 -15.89 6.04 -20.00
N VAL A 381 -16.83 5.22 -20.47
CA VAL A 381 -18.11 4.99 -19.80
C VAL A 381 -18.34 3.49 -19.77
N SER A 382 -18.79 2.96 -18.64
CA SER A 382 -19.20 1.56 -18.57
C SER A 382 -20.50 1.38 -17.81
N ALA A 383 -21.25 0.35 -18.20
CA ALA A 383 -22.48 -0.03 -17.54
C ALA A 383 -22.65 -1.55 -17.57
N GLY A 384 -23.28 -2.11 -16.54
CA GLY A 384 -23.56 -3.54 -16.48
C GLY A 384 -24.02 -3.98 -15.12
N VAL A 385 -23.66 -5.21 -14.74
CA VAL A 385 -24.09 -5.83 -13.49
C VAL A 385 -22.91 -6.27 -12.65
N VAL A 386 -23.11 -6.33 -11.34
CA VAL A 386 -22.14 -6.83 -10.37
C VAL A 386 -22.82 -7.88 -9.51
N GLY A 387 -22.29 -9.10 -9.55
CA GLY A 387 -22.66 -10.17 -8.61
C GLY A 387 -21.78 -10.09 -7.37
N GLY A 388 -22.34 -10.24 -6.18
CA GLY A 388 -21.65 -10.17 -4.90
C GLY A 388 -22.03 -11.32 -3.98
N LEU A 389 -21.04 -12.00 -3.40
CA LEU A 389 -21.20 -13.02 -2.36
C LEU A 389 -20.82 -12.43 -1.00
N ARG A 390 -21.75 -12.40 -0.05
CA ARG A 390 -21.49 -11.92 1.32
C ARG A 390 -20.58 -12.90 2.05
N LEU A 391 -19.39 -12.45 2.40
CA LEU A 391 -18.40 -13.23 3.17
C LEU A 391 -18.56 -13.05 4.68
N GLY A 392 -19.20 -11.96 5.11
CA GLY A 392 -19.46 -11.74 6.51
C GLY A 392 -20.20 -10.46 6.79
N SER A 393 -20.76 -10.39 7.99
CA SER A 393 -21.38 -9.19 8.53
C SER A 393 -21.25 -9.16 10.04
N HIS A 394 -21.24 -7.95 10.58
CA HIS A 394 -21.23 -7.74 12.02
C HIS A 394 -21.74 -6.34 12.36
N THR A 395 -22.43 -6.22 13.48
CA THR A 395 -22.63 -4.93 14.11
C THR A 395 -21.39 -4.53 14.89
N LYS A 396 -21.14 -3.22 14.97
CA LYS A 396 -20.07 -2.63 15.78
C LYS A 396 -20.61 -1.41 16.49
N GLN A 397 -20.65 -1.50 17.81
CA GLN A 397 -21.16 -0.48 18.70
C GLN A 397 -20.03 0.07 19.58
N LYS A 398 -20.01 1.38 19.80
CA LYS A 398 -19.17 2.05 20.79
C LYS A 398 -20.00 3.03 21.59
N TYR A 399 -19.73 3.11 22.88
CA TYR A 399 -20.36 4.01 23.83
C TYR A 399 -19.39 4.28 24.98
N GLU A 400 -19.66 5.31 25.75
CA GLU A 400 -18.87 5.68 26.93
C GLU A 400 -19.64 5.32 28.21
N VAL A 401 -18.93 4.73 29.17
CA VAL A 401 -19.43 4.44 30.52
C VAL A 401 -18.31 4.80 31.49
N ASP A 402 -18.59 5.65 32.48
CA ASP A 402 -17.64 6.08 33.51
C ASP A 402 -16.31 6.64 32.94
N GLY A 403 -16.37 7.34 31.80
CA GLY A 403 -15.20 7.91 31.10
C GLY A 403 -14.42 6.91 30.24
N ASP A 404 -14.77 5.63 30.28
CA ASP A 404 -14.18 4.58 29.44
C ASP A 404 -14.98 4.36 28.15
N THR A 405 -14.30 4.31 27.01
CA THR A 405 -14.91 3.83 25.76
C THR A 405 -15.05 2.31 25.77
N LYS A 406 -16.28 1.80 25.80
CA LYS A 406 -16.58 0.39 25.56
C LYS A 406 -16.88 0.15 24.07
N LYS A 407 -16.56 -1.05 23.59
CA LYS A 407 -16.74 -1.45 22.20
C LYS A 407 -17.27 -2.88 22.13
N SER A 408 -18.42 -3.06 21.50
CA SER A 408 -19.00 -4.36 21.21
C SER A 408 -18.98 -4.65 19.71
N LYS A 409 -18.81 -5.93 19.37
CA LYS A 409 -18.95 -6.45 18.02
C LYS A 409 -19.73 -7.75 18.06
N THR A 410 -20.85 -7.81 17.34
CA THR A 410 -21.67 -9.01 17.24
C THR A 410 -21.68 -9.46 15.79
N LYS A 411 -21.16 -10.67 15.53
CA LYS A 411 -21.19 -11.28 14.20
C LYS A 411 -22.51 -12.02 14.05
N ASP A 412 -23.21 -11.72 12.97
CA ASP A 412 -24.40 -12.43 12.52
C ASP A 412 -24.69 -12.01 11.07
N ASP A 413 -25.55 -12.73 10.37
CA ASP A 413 -26.06 -12.30 9.09
C ASP A 413 -27.11 -11.19 9.16
N PHE A 414 -27.78 -10.98 10.30
CA PHE A 414 -28.84 -9.98 10.45
C PHE A 414 -29.88 -10.05 9.33
N ASN A 415 -30.17 -11.27 8.87
CA ASN A 415 -31.06 -11.57 7.76
C ASN A 415 -30.66 -10.92 6.42
N LEU A 416 -29.40 -10.53 6.25
CA LEU A 416 -28.88 -10.03 4.98
C LEU A 416 -28.86 -11.13 3.92
N SER A 417 -29.22 -10.76 2.69
CA SER A 417 -29.07 -11.61 1.52
C SER A 417 -27.64 -12.10 1.38
N THR A 418 -27.47 -13.40 1.09
CA THR A 418 -26.15 -13.99 0.85
C THR A 418 -25.58 -13.57 -0.51
N LEU A 419 -26.47 -13.42 -1.50
CA LEU A 419 -26.13 -12.97 -2.85
C LEU A 419 -26.68 -11.56 -3.08
N ARG A 420 -25.91 -10.75 -3.81
CA ARG A 420 -26.31 -9.43 -4.25
C ARG A 420 -26.07 -9.29 -5.74
N TYR A 421 -27.01 -8.72 -6.45
CA TYR A 421 -26.93 -8.37 -7.86
C TYR A 421 -27.22 -6.88 -7.98
N SER A 422 -26.26 -6.11 -8.47
CA SER A 422 -26.39 -4.67 -8.59
C SER A 422 -26.23 -4.25 -10.05
N ALA A 423 -27.05 -3.31 -10.51
CA ALA A 423 -26.74 -2.53 -11.69
C ALA A 423 -25.58 -1.58 -11.34
N MET A 424 -24.64 -1.40 -12.26
CA MET A 424 -23.48 -0.52 -12.10
C MET A 424 -23.34 0.38 -13.32
N ALA A 425 -23.03 1.65 -13.07
CA ALA A 425 -22.64 2.62 -14.08
C ALA A 425 -21.35 3.32 -13.65
N ARG A 426 -20.49 3.63 -14.62
CA ARG A 426 -19.22 4.33 -14.42
C ARG A 426 -18.97 5.33 -15.53
N ILE A 427 -18.29 6.41 -15.19
CA ILE A 427 -17.82 7.43 -16.12
C ILE A 427 -16.49 7.98 -15.61
N GLY A 428 -15.50 8.07 -16.48
CA GLY A 428 -14.17 8.49 -16.09
C GLY A 428 -13.33 9.06 -17.21
N TYR A 429 -12.20 9.63 -16.81
CA TYR A 429 -11.18 10.17 -17.70
C TYR A 429 -9.78 9.80 -17.19
N GLY A 430 -9.06 8.97 -17.96
CA GLY A 430 -7.78 8.42 -17.54
C GLY A 430 -7.92 7.55 -16.28
N LYS A 431 -7.29 7.92 -15.17
CA LYS A 431 -7.24 7.14 -13.92
C LYS A 431 -8.31 7.51 -12.89
N LEU A 432 -9.15 8.50 -13.19
CA LEU A 432 -10.19 8.96 -12.29
C LEU A 432 -11.56 8.56 -12.84
N ASP A 433 -12.33 7.92 -11.98
CA ASP A 433 -13.62 7.33 -12.31
C ASP A 433 -14.65 7.71 -11.26
N LEU A 434 -15.86 8.07 -11.70
CA LEU A 434 -17.04 8.11 -10.86
C LEU A 434 -17.83 6.83 -11.11
N PHE A 435 -18.34 6.21 -10.05
CA PHE A 435 -19.19 5.03 -10.18
C PHE A 435 -20.42 5.13 -9.28
N ALA A 436 -21.48 4.46 -9.72
CA ALA A 436 -22.67 4.23 -8.93
C ALA A 436 -23.12 2.78 -9.08
N THR A 437 -23.66 2.21 -8.00
CA THR A 437 -24.32 0.90 -8.03
C THR A 437 -25.69 0.99 -7.39
N TYR A 438 -26.64 0.22 -7.90
CA TYR A 438 -27.98 0.06 -7.34
C TYR A 438 -28.32 -1.44 -7.27
N GLY A 439 -28.69 -1.92 -6.09
CA GLY A 439 -29.04 -3.32 -5.83
C GLY A 439 -30.39 -3.68 -6.46
N ILE A 440 -30.35 -4.57 -7.43
CA ILE A 440 -31.53 -5.10 -8.14
C ILE A 440 -32.34 -5.97 -7.17
N ASN A 441 -31.67 -6.76 -6.33
CA ASN A 441 -32.32 -7.53 -5.27
C ASN A 441 -32.31 -6.80 -3.93
N GLU A 442 -33.19 -7.26 -3.04
CA GLU A 442 -33.32 -6.75 -1.68
C GLU A 442 -32.09 -7.05 -0.82
N MET A 443 -31.74 -6.09 0.03
CA MET A 443 -30.64 -6.16 1.00
C MET A 443 -30.82 -7.31 1.99
N PHE A 444 -32.06 -7.62 2.35
CA PHE A 444 -32.44 -8.70 3.26
C PHE A 444 -33.00 -9.90 2.50
N LYS A 445 -32.90 -11.08 3.11
CA LYS A 445 -33.56 -12.30 2.63
C LYS A 445 -35.06 -12.02 2.50
N THR A 446 -35.67 -12.53 1.44
CA THR A 446 -37.09 -12.33 1.14
C THR A 446 -37.97 -12.70 2.35
N GLY A 447 -38.77 -11.74 2.81
CA GLY A 447 -39.67 -11.93 3.96
C GLY A 447 -39.00 -11.79 5.34
N SER A 448 -37.68 -11.61 5.42
CA SER A 448 -36.95 -11.48 6.68
C SER A 448 -36.61 -10.03 7.05
N GLY A 449 -37.12 -9.03 6.32
CA GLY A 449 -36.84 -7.62 6.58
C GLY A 449 -37.58 -6.69 5.62
N PRO A 450 -37.30 -5.37 5.67
CA PRO A 450 -37.88 -4.40 4.76
C PRO A 450 -37.28 -4.56 3.35
N GLN A 451 -38.06 -4.22 2.33
CA GLN A 451 -37.61 -4.24 0.94
C GLN A 451 -36.69 -3.04 0.67
N PHE A 452 -35.41 -3.18 1.04
CA PHE A 452 -34.37 -2.17 0.83
C PHE A 452 -33.48 -2.54 -0.34
N HIS A 453 -33.25 -1.57 -1.22
CA HIS A 453 -32.34 -1.68 -2.36
C HIS A 453 -31.05 -0.92 -2.04
N PRO A 454 -29.91 -1.62 -1.81
CA PRO A 454 -28.67 -0.96 -1.44
C PRO A 454 -28.12 -0.16 -2.62
N PHE A 455 -27.59 1.03 -2.36
CA PHE A 455 -26.90 1.82 -3.38
C PHE A 455 -25.52 2.27 -2.90
N THR A 456 -24.70 2.65 -3.86
CA THR A 456 -23.39 3.27 -3.61
C THR A 456 -23.14 4.31 -4.68
N VAL A 457 -22.54 5.43 -4.28
CA VAL A 457 -21.95 6.41 -5.19
C VAL A 457 -20.55 6.72 -4.70
N GLY A 458 -19.58 6.68 -5.59
CA GLY A 458 -18.19 6.82 -5.19
C GLY A 458 -17.26 7.21 -6.33
N VAL A 459 -15.99 7.29 -5.94
CA VAL A 459 -14.87 7.56 -6.83
C VAL A 459 -13.96 6.35 -6.82
N THR A 460 -13.51 5.95 -8.00
CA THR A 460 -12.39 5.02 -8.14
C THR A 460 -11.14 5.84 -8.39
N LEU A 461 -10.17 5.64 -7.53
CA LEU A 461 -8.82 6.13 -7.71
C LEU A 461 -8.06 4.92 -8.24
N VAL A 462 -7.86 4.87 -9.55
CA VAL A 462 -7.15 3.74 -10.17
C VAL A 462 -5.77 3.63 -9.52
N GLY A 463 -5.47 2.43 -9.06
CA GLY A 463 -4.30 2.14 -8.26
C GLY A 463 -4.04 0.66 -8.16
N PHE A 464 -3.88 -0.04 -9.29
CA PHE A 464 -2.84 -1.06 -9.51
C PHE A 464 -2.67 -1.38 -11.00
#